data_AF-A0AAQ3UD61-F1
#
_entry.id   AF-A0AAQ3UD61-F1
#
_cell.length_a   1.000
_cell.length_b   1.000
_cell.length_c   1.000
_cell.angle_alpha   90.00
_cell.angle_beta   90.00
_cell.angle_gamma   90.00
#
_symmetry.space_group_name_H-M   'P 1'
#
loop_
_entity.id
_entity.type
_entity.pdbx_description
1 polymer ?
#
loop_
_entity_poly.entity_id
_entity_poly.type
_entity_poly.pdbx_seq_one_letter_code
_entity_poly.pdbx_strand_id
1 'polypeptide(L)'
;MGSMKRRRIFLSLMKRESCVVPKDKELRKKILDEAHTSMFTMHPGCNKLYQDLKQKFWWTRMKREIAKYVSECDVCQRVKADHLKPAGTLQPLAVPA
;
A
#
# COMPACT_ATOMS: atom_id res chain seq x y z
N MET A 1 -28.86 22.85 -11.30
CA MET A 1 -28.69 21.43 -10.91
C MET A 1 -27.30 21.21 -10.34
N GLY A 2 -27.11 21.41 -9.05
CA GLY A 2 -25.85 21.13 -8.38
C GLY A 2 -26.14 20.60 -7.00
N SER A 3 -25.90 19.30 -6.76
CA SER A 3 -25.90 18.66 -5.43
C SER A 3 -25.73 17.14 -5.54
N MET A 4 -24.50 16.64 -5.75
CA MET A 4 -24.20 15.23 -5.38
C MET A 4 -22.71 14.81 -5.32
N LYS A 5 -21.74 15.72 -5.27
CA LYS A 5 -20.31 15.35 -5.18
C LYS A 5 -19.60 15.74 -3.87
N ARG A 6 -20.26 16.47 -2.97
CA ARG A 6 -19.65 16.99 -1.73
C ARG A 6 -20.02 16.24 -0.44
N ARG A 7 -20.90 15.23 -0.49
CA ARG A 7 -21.40 14.54 0.72
C ARG A 7 -20.45 13.50 1.33
N ARG A 8 -19.31 13.18 0.69
CA ARG A 8 -18.31 12.24 1.26
C ARG A 8 -17.10 12.90 1.93
N ILE A 9 -16.90 14.19 1.77
CA ILE A 9 -15.78 14.91 2.39
C ILE A 9 -16.12 15.30 3.84
N PHE A 10 -17.41 15.46 4.15
CA PHE A 10 -17.88 16.01 5.43
C PHE A 10 -17.84 15.04 6.63
N LEU A 11 -17.73 13.72 6.40
CA LEU A 11 -17.77 12.74 7.51
C LEU A 11 -16.42 12.49 8.20
N SER A 12 -15.34 13.19 7.84
CA SER A 12 -14.01 12.94 8.43
C SER A 12 -13.38 14.14 9.14
N LEU A 13 -14.17 15.15 9.49
CA LEU A 13 -13.79 16.21 10.45
C LEU A 13 -13.77 15.71 11.92
N MET A 14 -13.73 14.39 12.14
CA MET A 14 -13.69 13.72 13.44
C MET A 14 -12.44 12.83 13.57
N LYS A 15 -11.29 13.30 13.07
CA LYS A 15 -9.97 12.74 13.40
C LYS A 15 -8.96 13.88 13.41
N ARG A 16 -8.85 14.55 14.56
CA ARG A 16 -8.28 15.90 14.75
C ARG A 16 -6.78 16.07 14.47
N GLU A 17 -6.08 15.15 13.78
CA GLU A 17 -4.60 15.29 13.56
C GLU A 17 -4.07 14.66 12.26
N SER A 18 -4.92 14.31 11.27
CA SER A 18 -4.42 13.73 10.01
C SER A 18 -4.43 14.74 8.86
N CYS A 19 -3.27 14.95 8.24
CA CYS A 19 -3.10 15.81 7.06
C CYS A 19 -3.72 15.15 5.82
N VAL A 20 -4.67 15.84 5.19
CA VAL A 20 -5.23 15.40 3.91
C VAL A 20 -4.25 15.73 2.79
N VAL A 21 -3.79 14.69 2.08
CA VAL A 21 -2.82 14.83 1.00
C VAL A 21 -3.55 15.03 -0.34
N PRO A 22 -3.30 16.13 -1.08
CA PRO A 22 -3.87 16.37 -2.41
C PRO A 22 -3.56 15.25 -3.41
N LYS A 23 -4.19 15.29 -4.59
CA LYS A 23 -3.89 14.35 -5.71
C LYS A 23 -2.61 14.73 -6.46
N ASP A 24 -1.57 15.06 -5.72
CA ASP A 24 -0.24 15.32 -6.25
C ASP A 24 0.59 14.03 -6.18
N LYS A 25 1.07 13.56 -7.33
CA LYS A 25 1.80 12.29 -7.43
C LYS A 25 3.18 12.38 -6.79
N GLU A 26 3.87 13.50 -6.96
CA GLU A 26 5.22 13.71 -6.44
C GLU A 26 5.21 13.80 -4.92
N LEU A 27 4.24 14.55 -4.36
CA LEU A 27 4.07 14.65 -2.92
C LEU A 27 3.77 13.29 -2.28
N ARG A 28 2.81 12.54 -2.84
CA ARG A 28 2.47 11.21 -2.34
C ARG A 28 3.64 10.24 -2.46
N LYS A 29 4.38 10.30 -3.57
CA LYS A 29 5.58 9.49 -3.77
C LYS A 29 6.64 9.80 -2.70
N LYS A 30 6.92 11.08 -2.43
CA LYS A 30 7.86 11.48 -1.36
C LYS A 30 7.46 10.92 0.01
N ILE A 31 6.18 11.00 0.36
CA ILE A 31 5.65 10.43 1.62
C ILE A 31 5.86 8.90 1.67
N LEU A 32 5.63 8.21 0.54
CA LEU A 32 5.85 6.77 0.44
C LEU A 32 7.35 6.42 0.52
N ASP A 33 8.20 7.14 -0.20
CA ASP A 33 9.65 6.98 -0.23
C ASP A 33 10.24 7.14 1.17
N GLU A 34 9.85 8.19 1.90
CA GLU A 34 10.32 8.44 3.27
C GLU A 34 9.88 7.34 4.24
N ALA A 35 8.63 6.88 4.14
CA ALA A 35 8.09 5.87 5.05
C ALA A 35 8.53 4.43 4.72
N HIS A 36 8.98 4.16 3.50
CA HIS A 36 9.42 2.85 3.05
C HIS A 36 10.94 2.68 2.99
N THR A 37 11.68 3.77 2.72
CA THR A 37 13.14 3.76 2.47
C THR A 37 13.93 4.32 3.66
N SER A 38 13.25 4.68 4.76
CA SER A 38 13.96 5.06 5.98
C SER A 38 14.90 3.92 6.38
N MET A 39 16.19 4.21 6.56
CA MET A 39 17.24 3.21 6.79
C MET A 39 16.96 2.30 8.01
N PHE A 40 16.08 2.73 8.90
CA PHE A 40 15.67 2.00 10.10
C PHE A 40 14.40 1.15 9.91
N THR A 41 13.64 1.37 8.84
CA THR A 41 12.46 0.59 8.52
C THR A 41 12.88 -0.56 7.63
N MET A 42 13.17 -1.74 8.21
CA MET A 42 13.28 -2.99 7.46
C MET A 42 12.10 -3.08 6.49
N HIS A 43 12.36 -2.85 5.19
CA HIS A 43 11.39 -2.61 4.11
C HIS A 43 9.96 -3.04 4.45
N PRO A 44 9.13 -2.13 5.00
CA PRO A 44 7.86 -2.52 5.60
C PRO A 44 6.90 -2.98 4.51
N GLY A 45 6.31 -4.16 4.70
CA GLY A 45 5.23 -4.63 3.84
C GLY A 45 4.02 -3.67 3.85
N CYS A 46 3.13 -3.82 2.87
CA CYS A 46 1.99 -2.91 2.63
C CYS A 46 1.16 -2.61 3.90
N ASN A 47 0.96 -3.61 4.76
CA ASN A 47 0.17 -3.46 5.98
C ASN A 47 0.84 -2.53 7.00
N LYS A 48 2.15 -2.67 7.21
CA LYS A 48 2.91 -1.83 8.13
C LYS A 48 2.98 -0.39 7.61
N LEU A 49 3.30 -0.23 6.34
CA LEU A 49 3.35 1.09 5.69
C LEU A 49 2.00 1.83 5.78
N TYR A 50 0.88 1.13 5.60
CA TYR A 50 -0.45 1.72 5.81
C TYR A 50 -0.74 2.07 7.28
N GLN A 51 -0.35 1.20 8.22
CA GLN A 51 -0.54 1.44 9.67
C GLN A 51 0.22 2.69 10.14
N ASP A 52 1.42 2.92 9.61
CA ASP A 52 2.25 4.06 9.97
C ASP A 52 1.72 5.35 9.35
N LEU A 53 1.38 5.31 8.06
CA LEU A 53 0.92 6.51 7.35
C LEU A 53 -0.49 6.94 7.78
N LYS A 54 -1.42 6.01 8.10
CA LYS A 54 -2.82 6.36 8.45
C LYS A 54 -2.96 7.20 9.73
N GLN A 55 -1.90 7.29 10.54
CA GLN A 55 -1.88 8.11 11.75
C GLN A 55 -1.75 9.59 11.41
N LYS A 56 -0.88 9.92 10.44
CA LYS A 56 -0.51 11.30 10.10
C LYS A 56 -1.08 11.78 8.78
N PHE A 57 -1.35 10.88 7.84
CA PHE A 57 -1.77 11.22 6.48
C PHE A 57 -3.03 10.48 6.05
N TRP A 58 -3.81 11.14 5.19
CA TRP A 58 -4.96 10.53 4.55
C TRP A 58 -5.14 11.00 3.11
N TRP A 59 -5.43 10.07 2.21
CA TRP A 59 -5.89 10.39 0.85
C TRP A 59 -6.75 9.28 0.23
N THR A 60 -7.48 9.63 -0.83
CA THR A 60 -8.33 8.67 -1.56
C THR A 60 -7.49 7.55 -2.18
N ARG A 61 -7.89 6.29 -1.99
CA ARG A 61 -7.21 5.09 -2.52
C ARG A 61 -5.80 4.84 -1.98
N MET A 62 -5.45 5.42 -0.83
CA MET A 62 -4.17 5.25 -0.15
C MET A 62 -3.69 3.80 -0.03
N LYS A 63 -4.54 2.86 0.41
CA LYS A 63 -4.17 1.43 0.47
C LYS A 63 -3.74 0.83 -0.88
N ARG A 64 -4.42 1.22 -1.96
CA ARG A 64 -4.12 0.73 -3.32
C ARG A 64 -2.82 1.32 -3.84
N GLU A 65 -2.58 2.60 -3.57
CA GLU A 65 -1.32 3.27 -3.96
C GLU A 65 -0.13 2.70 -3.19
N ILE A 66 -0.28 2.45 -1.88
CA ILE A 66 0.72 1.76 -1.05
C ILE A 66 1.02 0.36 -1.60
N ALA A 67 -0.02 -0.43 -1.91
CA ALA A 67 0.18 -1.79 -2.42
C ALA A 67 0.93 -1.79 -3.75
N LYS A 68 0.59 -0.86 -4.65
CA LYS A 68 1.30 -0.69 -5.93
C LYS A 68 2.77 -0.32 -5.69
N TYR A 69 3.02 0.68 -4.86
CA TYR A 69 4.37 1.15 -4.54
C TYR A 69 5.26 0.04 -3.97
N VAL A 70 4.78 -0.72 -2.97
CA VAL A 70 5.54 -1.83 -2.38
C VAL A 70 5.71 -2.99 -3.37
N SER A 71 4.76 -3.21 -4.28
CA SER A 71 4.90 -4.22 -5.32
C SER A 71 5.96 -3.87 -6.36
N GLU A 72 6.30 -2.59 -6.53
CA GLU A 72 7.35 -2.10 -7.44
C GLU A 72 8.73 -2.05 -6.78
N CYS A 73 8.86 -2.43 -5.49
CA CYS A 73 10.13 -2.48 -4.80
C CYS A 73 10.84 -3.83 -4.98
N ASP A 74 12.00 -3.82 -5.65
CA ASP A 74 12.81 -5.02 -5.90
C ASP A 74 13.23 -5.77 -4.64
N VAL A 75 13.59 -5.04 -3.57
CA VAL A 75 13.99 -5.66 -2.28
C VAL A 75 12.80 -6.39 -1.66
N CYS A 76 11.63 -5.75 -1.62
CA CYS A 76 10.40 -6.37 -1.15
C CYS A 76 10.00 -7.58 -1.99
N GLN A 77 10.21 -7.53 -3.31
CA GLN A 77 9.91 -8.66 -4.21
C GLN A 77 10.81 -9.86 -3.91
N ARG A 78 12.13 -9.65 -3.78
CA ARG A 78 13.09 -10.72 -3.49
C ARG A 78 12.81 -11.40 -2.15
N VAL A 79 12.68 -10.63 -1.07
CA VAL A 79 12.40 -11.16 0.27
C VAL A 79 11.09 -11.95 0.31
N LYS A 80 10.05 -11.49 -0.41
CA LYS A 80 8.79 -12.25 -0.50
C LYS A 80 8.98 -13.56 -1.26
N ALA A 81 9.71 -13.55 -2.38
CA ALA A 81 9.97 -14.76 -3.16
C ALA A 81 10.72 -15.81 -2.33
N ASP A 82 11.73 -15.40 -1.57
CA ASP A 82 12.51 -16.29 -0.69
C ASP A 82 11.66 -16.91 0.42
N HIS A 83 10.66 -16.19 0.94
CA HIS A 83 9.74 -16.69 1.97
C HIS A 83 8.61 -17.57 1.42
N LEU A 84 8.38 -17.60 0.11
CA LEU A 84 7.41 -18.52 -0.47
C LEU A 84 8.02 -19.93 -0.50
N LYS A 85 7.25 -20.92 -0.02
CA LYS A 85 7.65 -22.31 -0.20
C LYS A 85 7.86 -22.57 -1.69
N PRO A 86 8.93 -23.31 -2.08
CA PRO A 86 9.09 -23.72 -3.47
C PRO A 86 7.80 -24.38 -3.93
N ALA A 87 7.31 -24.00 -5.11
CA ALA A 87 6.23 -24.74 -5.74
C ALA A 87 6.71 -26.19 -5.89
N GLY A 88 6.04 -27.13 -5.23
CA GLY A 88 6.37 -28.55 -5.33
C GLY A 88 6.25 -29.03 -6.78
N THR A 89 6.91 -30.13 -7.10
CA THR A 89 6.86 -30.73 -8.43
C THR A 89 5.42 -31.08 -8.79
N LEU A 90 4.94 -30.63 -9.95
CA LEU A 90 3.62 -31.01 -10.46
C LEU A 90 3.60 -32.52 -10.69
N GLN A 91 2.76 -33.24 -9.95
CA GLN A 91 2.55 -34.67 -10.16
C GLN A 91 1.58 -34.88 -11.32
N PRO A 92 1.93 -35.66 -12.35
CA PRO A 92 1.03 -35.98 -13.45
C PRO A 92 -0.21 -36.73 -12.93
N LEU A 93 -1.40 -36.35 -13.39
CA LEU A 93 -2.60 -37.12 -13.17
C LEU A 93 -2.49 -38.46 -13.91
N ALA A 94 -2.92 -39.55 -13.28
CA ALA A 94 -2.96 -40.85 -13.93
C ALA A 94 -3.85 -40.78 -15.18
N VAL A 95 -3.34 -41.27 -16.31
CA VAL A 95 -4.11 -41.34 -17.56
C VAL A 95 -5.22 -42.40 -17.37
N PRO A 96 -6.50 -42.06 -17.59
CA PRO A 96 -7.57 -43.05 -17.51
C PRO A 96 -7.42 -44.08 -18.64
N ALA A 97 -7.68 -45.34 -18.31
CA ALA A 97 -7.69 -46.47 -19.24
C ALA A 97 -8.95 -46.50 -20.12
#